data_AF-A0A6P4FX72-F1
#
_entry.id   AF-A0A6P4FX72-F1
#
_cell.length_a   1.000
_cell.length_b   1.000
_cell.length_c   1.000
_cell.angle_alpha   90.00
_cell.angle_beta   90.00
_cell.angle_gamma   90.00
#
_symmetry.space_group_name_H-M   'P 1'
#
loop_
_entity.id
_entity.type
_entity.pdbx_description
1 polymer ?
#
loop_
_entity_poly.entity_id
_entity_poly.type
_entity_poly.pdbx_seq_one_letter_code
_entity_poly.pdbx_strand_id
1 'polypeptide(L)'
;MIAMGSQNGSIYLFRVSRDGFSYKKVNKIRGSQPLTHLDWSMDGNFVQTVTIDFDLLFWDAKSLSPERSPIAMKDVKWLTNNCTVGFLVAGQWSNRYYSTTNTIVATCSRSAAHDMLASGDAEGYLRLFRYPCITPRAEFHESKVYSGMLACVRFLCGDHTLITVGGTDASLMVWDIVEE
;
A
#
# COMPACT_ATOMS: atom_id res chain seq x y z
N MET A 1 14.78 10.46 4.29
CA MET A 1 13.74 11.17 5.07
C MET A 1 12.69 10.14 5.46
N ILE A 2 11.96 10.34 6.58
CA ILE A 2 10.85 9.47 6.98
C ILE A 2 9.57 10.28 7.03
N ALA A 3 8.46 9.67 6.59
CA ALA A 3 7.10 10.15 6.84
C ALA A 3 6.41 9.23 7.84
N MET A 4 5.65 9.81 8.75
CA MET A 4 4.76 9.10 9.66
C MET A 4 3.34 9.63 9.49
N GLY A 5 2.44 8.77 9.00
CA GLY A 5 1.01 9.05 9.00
C GLY A 5 0.42 8.95 10.41
N SER A 6 -0.67 9.67 10.66
CA SER A 6 -1.30 9.74 11.97
C SER A 6 -2.82 9.62 11.87
N GLN A 7 -3.43 9.17 12.97
CA GLN A 7 -4.89 9.06 13.11
C GLN A 7 -5.61 10.42 13.02
N ASN A 8 -4.89 11.54 13.18
CA ASN A 8 -5.47 12.87 12.95
C ASN A 8 -5.30 13.39 11.50
N GLY A 9 -4.94 12.50 10.57
CA GLY A 9 -4.73 12.82 9.16
C GLY A 9 -3.46 13.57 8.81
N SER A 10 -2.63 13.88 9.79
CA SER A 10 -1.38 14.57 9.52
C SER A 10 -0.26 13.61 9.11
N ILE A 11 0.64 14.10 8.27
CA ILE A 11 1.90 13.44 7.93
C ILE A 11 3.03 14.21 8.60
N TYR A 12 3.79 13.54 9.46
CA TYR A 12 4.95 14.13 10.13
C TYR A 12 6.22 13.73 9.38
N LEU A 13 7.02 14.72 9.00
CA LEU A 13 8.24 14.51 8.25
C LEU A 13 9.45 14.64 9.18
N PHE A 14 10.33 13.64 9.12
CA PHE A 14 11.54 13.56 9.93
C PHE A 14 12.78 13.47 9.03
N ARG A 15 13.75 14.34 9.28
CA ARG A 15 15.10 14.16 8.76
C ARG A 15 15.76 13.04 9.56
N VAL A 16 16.30 12.09 8.83
CA VAL A 16 17.11 11.00 9.36
C VAL A 16 18.58 11.36 9.12
N SER A 17 19.42 11.20 10.12
CA SER A 17 20.87 11.41 10.03
C SER A 17 21.61 10.31 10.78
N ARG A 18 22.95 10.27 10.62
CA ARG A 18 23.83 9.24 11.21
C ARG A 18 23.31 7.84 10.88
N ASP A 19 23.09 7.55 9.60
CA ASP A 19 22.71 6.23 9.11
C ASP A 19 21.51 5.58 9.82
N GLY A 20 20.51 6.38 10.21
CA GLY A 20 19.31 5.88 10.88
C GLY A 20 19.31 6.02 12.40
N PHE A 21 20.38 6.48 13.03
CA PHE A 21 20.45 6.59 14.50
C PHE A 21 19.90 7.89 15.07
N SER A 22 19.57 8.89 14.23
CA SER A 22 19.09 10.19 14.68
C SER A 22 17.92 10.68 13.84
N TYR A 23 16.86 11.12 14.52
CA TYR A 23 15.62 11.59 13.91
C TYR A 23 15.26 12.98 14.42
N LYS A 24 15.07 13.94 13.51
CA LYS A 24 14.58 15.28 13.84
C LYS A 24 13.34 15.59 13.03
N LYS A 25 12.22 15.89 13.71
CA LYS A 25 11.01 16.40 13.05
C LYS A 25 11.36 17.70 12.32
N VAL A 26 11.10 17.75 11.02
CA VAL A 26 11.39 18.92 10.18
C VAL A 26 10.12 19.65 9.80
N ASN A 27 9.06 18.93 9.42
CA ASN A 27 7.84 19.52 8.88
C ASN A 27 6.61 18.68 9.24
N LYS A 28 5.44 19.24 8.95
CA LYS A 28 4.13 18.60 9.12
C LYS A 28 3.22 19.00 7.96
N ILE A 29 2.64 18.02 7.29
CA ILE A 29 1.53 18.20 6.36
C ILE A 29 0.24 17.92 7.13
N ARG A 30 -0.76 18.82 7.03
CA ARG A 30 -2.03 18.69 7.75
C ARG A 30 -3.10 18.13 6.80
N GLY A 31 -3.55 16.90 7.07
CA GLY A 31 -4.79 16.35 6.53
C GLY A 31 -5.92 16.40 7.55
N SER A 32 -7.06 15.81 7.20
CA SER A 32 -8.33 15.90 7.94
C SER A 32 -8.86 14.56 8.45
N GLN A 33 -8.37 13.43 7.95
CA GLN A 33 -8.91 12.10 8.26
C GLN A 33 -7.81 11.08 8.58
N PRO A 34 -8.07 10.09 9.45
CA PRO A 34 -7.11 9.04 9.77
C PRO A 34 -6.50 8.37 8.53
N LEU A 35 -5.18 8.18 8.54
CA LEU A 35 -4.44 7.56 7.44
C LEU A 35 -4.23 6.08 7.69
N THR A 36 -4.43 5.25 6.67
CA THR A 36 -4.23 3.79 6.69
C THR A 36 -2.98 3.38 5.93
N HIS A 37 -2.69 4.04 4.80
CA HIS A 37 -1.53 3.74 3.96
C HIS A 37 -0.80 5.02 3.53
N LEU A 38 0.49 4.88 3.22
CA LEU A 38 1.36 5.94 2.75
C LEU A 38 2.45 5.35 1.85
N ASP A 39 2.70 5.96 0.70
CA ASP A 39 3.87 5.66 -0.15
C ASP A 39 4.56 6.96 -0.60
N TRP A 40 5.90 6.90 -0.69
CA TRP A 40 6.71 7.96 -1.28
C TRP A 40 6.86 7.79 -2.77
N SER A 41 6.98 8.88 -3.52
CA SER A 41 7.52 8.83 -4.88
C SER A 41 9.01 8.46 -4.87
N MET A 42 9.48 7.86 -5.96
CA MET A 42 10.88 7.44 -6.15
C MET A 42 11.87 8.61 -6.00
N ASP A 43 11.47 9.81 -6.44
CA ASP A 43 12.25 11.03 -6.34
C ASP A 43 12.12 11.75 -4.98
N GLY A 44 11.24 11.26 -4.10
CA GLY A 44 10.97 11.83 -2.78
C GLY A 44 10.25 13.18 -2.78
N ASN A 45 9.71 13.62 -3.92
CA ASN A 45 9.00 14.91 -4.04
C ASN A 45 7.52 14.81 -3.62
N PHE A 46 6.90 13.65 -3.78
CA PHE A 46 5.48 13.44 -3.53
C PHE A 46 5.25 12.31 -2.52
N VAL A 47 4.13 12.42 -1.82
CA VAL A 47 3.58 11.37 -0.96
C VAL A 47 2.15 11.10 -1.38
N GLN A 48 1.78 9.84 -1.54
CA GLN A 48 0.37 9.43 -1.61
C GLN A 48 -0.07 8.82 -0.29
N THR A 49 -1.33 9.03 0.07
CA THR A 49 -1.93 8.45 1.28
C THR A 49 -3.33 7.95 1.01
N VAL A 50 -3.73 6.91 1.72
CA VAL A 50 -5.12 6.43 1.76
C VAL A 50 -5.70 6.73 3.14
N THR A 51 -6.92 7.24 3.19
CA THR A 51 -7.66 7.46 4.45
C THR A 51 -8.45 6.22 4.87
N ILE A 52 -9.00 6.24 6.07
CA ILE A 52 -9.94 5.20 6.55
C ILE A 52 -11.22 5.13 5.70
N ASP A 53 -11.60 6.23 5.04
CA ASP A 53 -12.78 6.31 4.16
C ASP A 53 -12.44 5.99 2.69
N PHE A 54 -11.25 5.41 2.44
CA PHE A 54 -10.77 5.03 1.11
C PHE A 54 -10.49 6.21 0.15
N ASP A 55 -10.28 7.42 0.68
CA ASP A 55 -9.84 8.55 -0.15
C ASP A 55 -8.34 8.42 -0.48
N LEU A 56 -8.00 8.50 -1.76
CA LEU A 56 -6.61 8.64 -2.22
C LEU A 56 -6.25 10.12 -2.33
N LEU A 57 -5.24 10.54 -1.56
CA LEU A 57 -4.75 11.92 -1.53
C LEU A 57 -3.27 11.96 -1.92
N PHE A 58 -2.88 13.04 -2.59
CA PHE A 58 -1.49 13.32 -2.97
C PHE A 58 -1.00 14.60 -2.31
N TRP A 59 0.29 14.63 -1.98
CA TRP A 59 0.92 15.71 -1.27
C TRP A 59 2.28 16.03 -1.89
N ASP A 60 2.55 17.31 -2.12
CA ASP A 60 3.89 17.79 -2.42
C ASP A 60 4.66 17.96 -1.10
N ALA A 61 5.75 17.21 -0.95
CA ALA A 61 6.54 17.16 0.28
C ALA A 61 7.42 18.40 0.49
N LYS A 62 7.65 19.19 -0.57
CA LYS A 62 8.44 20.42 -0.53
C LYS A 62 7.56 21.62 -0.20
N SER A 63 6.41 21.76 -0.86
CA SER A 63 5.44 22.83 -0.58
C SER A 63 4.59 22.56 0.67
N LEU A 64 4.56 21.30 1.13
CA LEU A 64 3.75 20.84 2.27
C LEU A 64 2.24 21.03 2.05
N SER A 65 1.80 20.97 0.80
CA SER A 65 0.40 21.20 0.39
C SER A 65 -0.17 19.99 -0.36
N PRO A 66 -1.51 19.84 -0.41
CA PRO A 66 -2.14 18.88 -1.31
C PRO A 66 -1.74 19.13 -2.76
N GLU A 67 -1.47 18.06 -3.50
CA GLU A 67 -1.37 18.07 -4.96
C GLU A 67 -2.67 17.52 -5.54
N ARG A 68 -3.32 18.28 -6.43
CA ARG A 68 -4.67 17.98 -6.91
C ARG A 68 -4.72 17.73 -8.41
N SER A 69 -3.63 17.97 -9.14
CA SER A 69 -3.55 17.79 -10.58
C SER A 69 -3.46 16.30 -10.91
N PRO A 70 -4.51 15.69 -11.51
CA PRO A 70 -4.45 14.28 -11.90
C PRO A 70 -3.41 14.07 -13.01
N ILE A 71 -3.22 15.08 -13.86
CA ILE A 71 -2.24 15.05 -14.96
C ILE A 71 -0.81 15.01 -14.39
N ALA A 72 -0.54 15.72 -13.31
CA ALA A 72 0.77 15.65 -12.66
C ALA A 72 0.99 14.29 -11.97
N MET A 73 -0.06 13.75 -11.33
CA MET A 73 0.07 12.55 -10.50
C MET A 73 0.02 11.22 -11.28
N LYS A 74 -0.58 11.18 -12.48
CA LYS A 74 -0.74 9.93 -13.26
C LYS A 74 0.60 9.28 -13.65
N ASP A 75 1.65 10.07 -13.84
CA ASP A 75 2.97 9.58 -14.31
C ASP A 75 3.99 9.43 -13.18
N VAL A 76 3.63 9.82 -11.94
CA VAL A 76 4.52 9.69 -10.78
C VAL A 76 4.88 8.23 -10.57
N LYS A 77 6.18 7.96 -10.43
CA LYS A 77 6.70 6.63 -10.08
C LYS A 77 6.79 6.54 -8.57
N TRP A 78 5.95 5.67 -8.00
CA TRP A 78 5.94 5.40 -6.56
C TRP A 78 7.03 4.42 -6.18
N LEU A 79 7.76 4.70 -5.10
CA LEU A 79 8.81 3.83 -4.56
C LEU A 79 8.23 2.48 -4.15
N THR A 80 7.10 2.52 -3.45
CA THR A 80 6.28 1.36 -3.07
C THR A 80 4.85 1.59 -3.52
N ASN A 81 4.06 0.52 -3.61
CA ASN A 81 2.61 0.65 -3.80
C ASN A 81 1.88 -0.19 -2.75
N ASN A 82 1.84 0.33 -1.52
CA ASN A 82 1.13 -0.25 -0.39
C ASN A 82 -0.24 0.41 -0.16
N CYS A 83 -0.50 1.57 -0.76
CA CYS A 83 -1.83 2.16 -0.85
C CYS A 83 -2.79 1.23 -1.60
N THR A 84 -3.84 0.80 -0.90
CA THR A 84 -4.85 -0.12 -1.44
C THR A 84 -5.76 0.55 -2.46
N VAL A 85 -5.88 1.88 -2.43
CA VAL A 85 -6.66 2.66 -3.39
C VAL A 85 -5.73 3.35 -4.38
N GLY A 86 -6.01 3.21 -5.68
CA GLY A 86 -5.27 3.88 -6.74
C GLY A 86 -5.50 3.24 -8.10
N PHE A 87 -5.27 4.01 -9.16
CA PHE A 87 -5.54 3.57 -10.53
C PHE A 87 -4.80 2.28 -10.90
N LEU A 88 -3.51 2.19 -10.55
CA LEU A 88 -2.64 1.04 -10.88
C LEU A 88 -2.97 -0.24 -10.10
N VAL A 89 -3.86 -0.16 -9.12
CA VAL A 89 -4.28 -1.29 -8.29
C VAL A 89 -5.80 -1.44 -8.22
N ALA A 90 -6.56 -0.70 -9.02
CA ALA A 90 -8.01 -0.65 -8.95
C ALA A 90 -8.67 -2.02 -9.16
N GLY A 91 -8.07 -2.89 -9.99
CA GLY A 91 -8.56 -4.22 -10.30
C GLY A 91 -8.65 -5.15 -9.09
N GLN A 92 -7.85 -4.93 -8.04
CA GLN A 92 -7.84 -5.77 -6.84
C GLN A 92 -9.16 -5.72 -6.04
N TRP A 93 -9.93 -4.64 -6.21
CA TRP A 93 -11.23 -4.44 -5.56
C TRP A 93 -12.39 -5.14 -6.26
N SER A 94 -12.16 -5.61 -7.48
CA SER A 94 -13.16 -6.31 -8.27
C SER A 94 -12.85 -7.80 -8.27
N ASN A 95 -13.52 -8.55 -7.40
CA ASN A 95 -13.35 -9.99 -7.36
C ASN A 95 -13.99 -10.64 -8.61
N ARG A 96 -13.24 -11.54 -9.26
CA ARG A 96 -13.70 -12.27 -10.45
C ARG A 96 -14.74 -13.34 -10.13
N TYR A 97 -14.60 -14.01 -8.99
CA TYR A 97 -15.33 -15.24 -8.65
C TYR A 97 -16.48 -15.00 -7.68
N TYR A 98 -16.37 -13.98 -6.82
CA TYR A 98 -17.41 -13.65 -5.84
C TYR A 98 -18.10 -12.34 -6.22
N SER A 99 -19.44 -12.38 -6.28
CA SER A 99 -20.29 -11.21 -6.56
C SER A 99 -20.32 -10.18 -5.43
N THR A 100 -19.67 -10.47 -4.29
CA THR A 100 -19.81 -9.69 -3.08
C THR A 100 -19.01 -8.40 -3.18
N THR A 101 -19.71 -7.28 -3.30
CA THR A 101 -19.19 -5.90 -3.21
C THR A 101 -18.66 -5.52 -1.82
N ASN A 102 -18.46 -6.50 -0.92
CA ASN A 102 -18.26 -6.27 0.51
C ASN A 102 -16.90 -6.75 1.05
N THR A 103 -16.05 -7.35 0.20
CA THR A 103 -14.70 -7.75 0.60
C THR A 103 -13.81 -6.52 0.68
N ILE A 104 -13.28 -6.24 1.87
CA ILE A 104 -12.46 -5.07 2.13
C ILE A 104 -10.99 -5.46 2.01
N VAL A 105 -10.29 -4.91 1.01
CA VAL A 105 -8.83 -5.08 0.89
C VAL A 105 -8.16 -4.26 2.01
N ALA A 106 -7.54 -4.96 2.94
CA ALA A 106 -6.91 -4.39 4.12
C ALA A 106 -5.45 -3.99 3.87
N THR A 107 -4.79 -4.65 2.93
CA THR A 107 -3.36 -4.42 2.66
C THR A 107 -3.01 -4.83 1.24
N CYS A 108 -2.03 -4.15 0.65
CA CYS A 108 -1.40 -4.61 -0.57
C CYS A 108 0.10 -4.32 -0.54
N SER A 109 0.83 -4.95 -1.43
CA SER A 109 2.25 -4.71 -1.68
C SER A 109 2.56 -5.05 -3.13
N ARG A 110 3.40 -4.22 -3.77
CA ARG A 110 3.88 -4.44 -5.13
C ARG A 110 5.31 -4.95 -5.10
N SER A 111 5.65 -5.88 -6.00
CA SER A 111 7.02 -6.37 -6.18
C SER A 111 7.98 -5.25 -6.61
N ALA A 112 9.26 -5.37 -6.25
CA ALA A 112 10.33 -4.46 -6.67
C ALA A 112 10.62 -4.52 -8.19
N ALA A 113 10.24 -5.60 -8.87
CA ALA A 113 10.26 -5.78 -10.33
C ALA A 113 9.08 -5.09 -11.05
N HIS A 114 8.08 -4.59 -10.31
CA HIS A 114 6.92 -3.88 -10.84
C HIS A 114 6.02 -4.73 -11.75
N ASP A 115 5.91 -6.02 -11.46
CA ASP A 115 5.19 -7.02 -12.26
C ASP A 115 4.14 -7.82 -11.48
N MET A 116 4.17 -7.75 -10.14
CA MET A 116 3.24 -8.44 -9.25
C MET A 116 2.65 -7.51 -8.19
N LEU A 117 1.43 -7.81 -7.77
CA LEU A 117 0.72 -7.19 -6.66
C LEU A 117 0.14 -8.27 -5.76
N ALA A 118 0.55 -8.28 -4.50
CA ALA A 118 -0.06 -9.10 -3.47
C ALA A 118 -1.06 -8.27 -2.68
N SER A 119 -2.23 -8.85 -2.40
CA SER A 119 -3.32 -8.20 -1.68
C SER A 119 -3.88 -9.12 -0.60
N GLY A 120 -4.20 -8.56 0.55
CA GLY A 120 -4.87 -9.25 1.64
C GLY A 120 -6.17 -8.57 2.03
N ASP A 121 -7.20 -9.34 2.36
CA ASP A 121 -8.51 -8.83 2.74
C ASP A 121 -8.88 -9.03 4.22
N ALA A 122 -9.98 -8.40 4.62
CA ALA A 122 -10.55 -8.45 5.96
C ALA A 122 -11.04 -9.84 6.34
N GLU A 123 -11.34 -10.69 5.36
CA GLU A 123 -11.70 -12.07 5.59
C GLU A 123 -10.48 -12.97 5.81
N GLY A 124 -9.26 -12.61 5.36
CA GLY A 124 -8.05 -13.41 5.57
C GLY A 124 -7.56 -14.16 4.35
N TYR A 125 -8.04 -13.79 3.17
CA TYR A 125 -7.52 -14.31 1.90
C TYR A 125 -6.30 -13.51 1.46
N LEU A 126 -5.31 -14.23 0.96
CA LEU A 126 -4.18 -13.72 0.20
C LEU A 126 -4.48 -13.90 -1.29
N ARG A 127 -4.26 -12.85 -2.09
CA ARG A 127 -4.35 -12.89 -3.55
C ARG A 127 -3.07 -12.34 -4.19
N LEU A 128 -2.60 -12.99 -5.25
CA LEU A 128 -1.46 -12.56 -6.05
C LEU A 128 -1.92 -12.26 -7.48
N PHE A 129 -1.71 -11.02 -7.92
CA PHE A 129 -2.10 -10.50 -9.23
C PHE A 129 -0.87 -10.08 -10.05
N ARG A 130 -1.04 -9.92 -11.36
CA ARG A 130 -0.11 -9.14 -12.19
C ARG A 130 -0.22 -7.64 -11.87
N TYR A 131 0.90 -6.93 -11.93
CA TYR A 131 0.95 -5.47 -11.83
C TYR A 131 1.31 -4.83 -13.19
N PRO A 132 0.67 -3.72 -13.59
CA PRO A 132 -0.40 -3.02 -12.87
C PRO A 132 -1.74 -3.78 -12.91
N CYS A 133 -2.47 -3.76 -11.81
CA CYS A 133 -3.76 -4.44 -11.66
C CYS A 133 -4.89 -3.42 -11.87
N ILE A 134 -5.24 -3.14 -13.13
CA ILE A 134 -6.21 -2.09 -13.51
C ILE A 134 -7.52 -2.71 -14.01
N THR A 135 -7.44 -3.88 -14.64
CA THR A 135 -8.57 -4.55 -15.28
C THR A 135 -9.59 -5.01 -14.24
N PRO A 136 -10.88 -4.67 -14.39
CA PRO A 136 -11.92 -5.25 -13.55
C PRO A 136 -11.95 -6.77 -13.66
N ARG A 137 -12.12 -7.47 -12.54
CA ARG A 137 -12.07 -8.94 -12.44
C ARG A 137 -10.72 -9.50 -12.92
N ALA A 138 -9.63 -8.83 -12.55
CA ALA A 138 -8.27 -9.30 -12.83
C ALA A 138 -8.08 -10.74 -12.37
N GLU A 139 -7.21 -11.48 -13.07
CA GLU A 139 -6.86 -12.84 -12.69
C GLU A 139 -5.90 -12.83 -11.49
N PHE A 140 -6.04 -13.82 -10.62
CA PHE A 140 -5.22 -13.99 -9.43
C PHE A 140 -5.12 -15.43 -9.00
N HIS A 141 -4.06 -15.74 -8.26
CA HIS A 141 -3.98 -16.92 -7.41
C HIS A 141 -4.45 -16.54 -6.01
N GLU A 142 -5.27 -17.38 -5.37
CA GLU A 142 -5.84 -17.11 -4.05
C GLU A 142 -5.50 -18.23 -3.06
N SER A 143 -5.33 -17.85 -1.80
CA SER A 143 -5.23 -18.80 -0.69
C SER A 143 -5.91 -18.22 0.55
N LYS A 144 -6.71 -19.03 1.23
CA LYS A 144 -7.26 -18.68 2.55
C LYS A 144 -6.18 -18.94 3.60
N VAL A 145 -5.67 -17.89 4.23
CA VAL A 145 -4.53 -17.98 5.15
C VAL A 145 -4.96 -17.86 6.60
N TYR A 146 -5.80 -16.87 6.88
CA TYR A 146 -6.18 -16.49 8.23
C TYR A 146 -7.68 -16.67 8.45
N SER A 147 -8.06 -16.88 9.71
CA SER A 147 -9.46 -16.94 10.14
C SER A 147 -10.10 -15.55 10.19
N GLY A 148 -9.29 -14.53 10.47
CA GLY A 148 -9.64 -13.12 10.41
C GLY A 148 -8.79 -12.33 9.39
N MET A 149 -8.71 -11.02 9.60
CA MET A 149 -8.05 -10.09 8.67
C MET A 149 -6.58 -10.44 8.39
N LEU A 150 -6.21 -10.47 7.11
CA LEU A 150 -4.82 -10.41 6.69
C LEU A 150 -4.32 -8.97 6.88
N ALA A 151 -3.68 -8.71 8.03
CA ALA A 151 -3.35 -7.37 8.48
C ALA A 151 -2.22 -6.70 7.69
N CYS A 152 -1.25 -7.47 7.20
CA CYS A 152 -0.18 -6.94 6.34
C CYS A 152 0.41 -8.02 5.44
N VAL A 153 0.74 -7.64 4.21
CA VAL A 153 1.47 -8.46 3.23
C VAL A 153 2.66 -7.66 2.68
N ARG A 154 3.85 -8.25 2.57
CA ARG A 154 5.03 -7.58 2.00
C ARG A 154 5.91 -8.55 1.21
N PHE A 155 6.33 -8.13 0.02
CA PHE A 155 7.43 -8.79 -0.69
C PHE A 155 8.75 -8.55 0.05
N LEU A 156 9.59 -9.57 0.11
CA LEU A 156 10.98 -9.42 0.50
C LEU A 156 11.84 -8.97 -0.69
N CYS A 157 13.07 -8.57 -0.40
CA CYS A 157 14.05 -8.23 -1.43
C CYS A 157 14.26 -9.43 -2.38
N GLY A 158 14.26 -9.16 -3.68
CA GLY A 158 14.38 -10.19 -4.71
C GLY A 158 13.05 -10.77 -5.21
N ASP A 159 11.91 -10.37 -4.63
CA ASP A 159 10.56 -10.70 -5.10
C ASP A 159 10.20 -12.20 -5.17
N HIS A 160 11.04 -13.08 -4.62
CA HIS A 160 10.79 -14.53 -4.58
C HIS A 160 10.04 -14.99 -3.31
N THR A 161 9.98 -14.13 -2.29
CA THR A 161 9.39 -14.46 -1.00
C THR A 161 8.40 -13.39 -0.58
N LEU A 162 7.26 -13.83 -0.04
CA LEU A 162 6.22 -12.98 0.50
C LEU A 162 6.02 -13.28 2.00
N ILE A 163 5.80 -12.24 2.79
CA ILE A 163 5.45 -12.35 4.22
C ILE A 163 4.03 -11.86 4.43
N THR A 164 3.23 -12.61 5.18
CA THR A 164 1.90 -12.18 5.63
C THR A 164 1.79 -12.24 7.15
N VAL A 165 0.95 -11.39 7.74
CA VAL A 165 0.61 -11.42 9.17
C VAL A 165 -0.90 -11.34 9.38
N GLY A 166 -1.41 -12.13 10.32
CA GLY A 166 -2.85 -12.34 10.55
C GLY A 166 -3.49 -11.48 11.65
N GLY A 167 -2.81 -10.43 12.13
CA GLY A 167 -3.36 -9.55 13.16
C GLY A 167 -3.70 -10.29 14.45
N THR A 168 -5.00 -10.45 14.73
CA THR A 168 -5.52 -11.15 15.93
C THR A 168 -5.19 -12.64 15.95
N ASP A 169 -4.95 -13.24 14.77
CA ASP A 169 -4.54 -14.65 14.66
C ASP A 169 -3.11 -14.87 15.19
N ALA A 170 -2.40 -13.78 15.52
CA ALA A 170 -1.06 -13.77 16.12
C ALA A 170 -0.02 -14.64 15.38
N SER A 171 -0.20 -14.80 14.06
CA SER A 171 0.60 -15.66 13.21
C SER A 171 1.21 -14.90 12.03
N LEU A 172 2.36 -15.38 11.59
CA LEU A 172 3.11 -14.90 10.44
C LEU A 172 3.37 -16.09 9.53
N MET A 173 3.13 -15.93 8.23
CA MET A 173 3.44 -16.95 7.22
C MET A 173 4.53 -16.43 6.28
N VAL A 174 5.38 -17.35 5.83
CA VAL A 174 6.42 -17.12 4.82
C VAL A 174 6.06 -17.94 3.60
N TRP A 175 6.04 -17.31 2.43
CA TRP A 175 5.65 -17.91 1.18
C TRP A 175 6.77 -17.82 0.18
N ASP A 176 7.05 -18.91 -0.52
CA ASP A 176 7.88 -18.90 -1.72
C ASP A 176 6.99 -18.77 -2.96
N ILE A 177 7.39 -17.89 -3.87
CA ILE A 177 6.71 -17.68 -5.14
C ILE A 177 7.38 -18.58 -6.17
N VAL A 178 6.58 -19.47 -6.76
CA VAL A 178 7.03 -20.45 -7.75
C VAL A 178 6.33 -20.19 -9.08
N GLU A 179 7.06 -20.38 -10.18
CA GLU A 179 6.46 -20.42 -11.52
C GLU A 179 5.76 -21.79 -11.70
N GLU A 180 4.53 -21.78 -12.22
CA GLU A 180 3.81 -23.00 -12.63
C GLU A 180 4.29 -23.53 -13.99
#